data_AF-A0AAN6PA54-F1
#
_entry.id   AF-A0AAN6PA54-F1
#
_cell.length_a   1.000
_cell.length_b   1.000
_cell.length_c   1.000
_cell.angle_alpha   90.00
_cell.angle_beta   90.00
_cell.angle_gamma   90.00
#
_symmetry.space_group_name_H-M   'P 1'
#
loop_
_entity.id
_entity.type
_entity.pdbx_description
1 polymer ?
#
loop_
_entity_poly.entity_id
_entity_poly.type
_entity_poly.pdbx_seq_one_letter_code
_entity_poly.pdbx_strand_id
1 'polypeptide(L)'
;MPYTHLTGTLPPLHHRPSSAESLDGIASAVAPFRESNSLPRASPLRPAGTSVTGSTGSQKRSRAHFEAGTPPTVPDLDPISAGLITPEAAASYFSTFFSGCERYVPVFDPLYDTLESVRRRSTLLFSALCWVGCRVSTGSESYQSRVLGVHTQRMLNVAIAAAPSRGGTQTSYLETVQALLVRACYAPERSLLVAVATRVALEIGLPEAYGVLSAHCVAHPKPGMMGATPLSLGGSTPSSEKADEEAATLMRKTRTWLHLLMMSQILNVDAGGPPGFRFRGAAQRCRILLGSPSSTGIDLYLFSQVELNTIRARIHSTLAGYVRDKPAVERDDDEIMEMVGDAKIDINVWFDDWTRIYEKHTPNMPWLTPNLAVQRCWADSMAMCAALRAAGIENVSAMSATQREILGMAKKSLRQHLDIILEEPRVYLRSIRYAMDFVWAKNAFCYLLLLKLSILLPDDDREGSTNDQLIEKGRMLVDEMSKAGGGLRDGTRNNTNGLYLHLVRLSIDKFSHAIRAQSQRGRRSMESQAHNVPERGNGGVTRDGRGSGQEGGWPPDENQTELESFVPEQFVFEWDFPGLTFFSSPTHETGWLDELLAGAFDGAENFYSLGWAPMDLNLS
;
A
#
# COMPACT_ATOMS: atom_id res chain seq x y z
N MET A 1 -25.26 -4.01 -50.89
CA MET A 1 -24.57 -4.54 -52.10
C MET A 1 -23.42 -3.61 -52.45
N PRO A 2 -22.20 -4.09 -52.71
CA PRO A 2 -21.50 -5.31 -52.25
C PRO A 2 -20.15 -4.96 -51.57
N TYR A 3 -19.66 -5.67 -50.54
CA TYR A 3 -18.85 -6.91 -50.57
C TYR A 3 -17.75 -6.96 -51.65
N THR A 4 -16.49 -6.84 -51.21
CA THR A 4 -15.30 -7.25 -51.95
C THR A 4 -14.37 -8.05 -51.03
N HIS A 5 -14.23 -9.34 -51.35
CA HIS A 5 -13.22 -10.26 -50.85
C HIS A 5 -11.86 -9.91 -51.46
N LEU A 6 -10.79 -9.92 -50.66
CA LEU A 6 -9.42 -10.08 -51.14
C LEU A 6 -8.68 -11.08 -50.25
N THR A 7 -8.51 -12.27 -50.83
CA THR A 7 -7.64 -13.35 -50.39
C THR A 7 -6.17 -12.97 -50.62
N GLY A 8 -5.35 -13.00 -49.56
CA GLY A 8 -3.89 -12.81 -49.64
C GLY A 8 -3.18 -13.97 -48.94
N THR A 9 -2.52 -14.79 -49.76
CA THR A 9 -1.73 -15.99 -49.45
C THR A 9 -0.48 -15.71 -48.59
N LEU A 10 -0.29 -16.51 -47.54
CA LEU A 10 0.93 -16.62 -46.71
C LEU A 10 2.09 -17.29 -47.49
N PRO A 11 3.35 -16.84 -47.34
CA PRO A 11 4.54 -17.60 -47.72
C PRO A 11 5.14 -18.42 -46.54
N PRO A 12 5.98 -19.43 -46.82
CA PRO A 12 6.16 -20.60 -45.97
C PRO A 12 7.29 -20.51 -44.93
N LEU A 13 7.11 -21.31 -43.87
CA LEU A 13 8.05 -21.62 -42.80
C LEU A 13 9.29 -22.37 -43.32
N HIS A 14 10.49 -21.84 -43.04
CA HIS A 14 11.74 -22.58 -43.17
C HIS A 14 12.17 -23.17 -41.83
N HIS A 15 12.26 -24.50 -41.82
CA HIS A 15 12.86 -25.32 -40.77
C HIS A 15 14.38 -25.44 -40.93
N ARG A 16 15.11 -25.36 -39.80
CA ARG A 16 16.28 -26.17 -39.31
C ARG A 16 17.41 -25.31 -38.71
N PRO A 17 18.31 -25.88 -37.88
CA PRO A 17 18.19 -27.05 -37.00
C PRO A 17 18.72 -26.81 -35.56
N SER A 18 18.43 -27.80 -34.72
CA SER A 18 18.99 -28.07 -33.40
C SER A 18 20.52 -28.25 -33.40
N SER A 19 21.20 -27.61 -32.45
CA SER A 19 22.49 -28.07 -31.92
C SER A 19 22.50 -27.86 -30.41
N ALA A 20 22.62 -28.98 -29.70
CA ALA A 20 22.82 -29.07 -28.27
C ALA A 20 24.28 -28.74 -27.93
N GLU A 21 24.50 -27.94 -26.89
CA GLU A 21 25.71 -28.00 -26.08
C GLU A 21 25.32 -27.94 -24.59
N SER A 22 25.86 -28.90 -23.84
CA SER A 22 25.79 -29.11 -22.40
C SER A 22 26.42 -27.92 -21.66
N LEU A 23 25.79 -27.39 -20.61
CA LEU A 23 26.03 -27.76 -19.21
C LEU A 23 27.51 -27.90 -18.85
N ASP A 24 28.06 -26.83 -18.27
CA ASP A 24 29.00 -26.90 -17.15
C ASP A 24 28.93 -25.59 -16.33
N GLY A 25 28.95 -25.71 -15.00
CA GLY A 25 29.35 -24.62 -14.10
C GLY A 25 28.27 -23.94 -13.24
N ILE A 26 27.71 -24.68 -12.27
CA ILE A 26 27.08 -24.13 -11.07
C ILE A 26 28.20 -23.66 -10.11
N ALA A 27 28.07 -22.48 -9.50
CA ALA A 27 28.12 -22.25 -8.04
C ALA A 27 28.75 -20.91 -7.58
N SER A 28 27.97 -20.26 -6.72
CA SER A 28 28.29 -19.31 -5.64
C SER A 28 29.71 -19.33 -5.03
N ALA A 29 30.21 -18.13 -4.71
CA ALA A 29 31.04 -17.80 -3.53
C ALA A 29 31.14 -16.26 -3.44
N VAL A 30 30.50 -15.55 -2.51
CA VAL A 30 30.96 -15.25 -1.13
C VAL A 30 32.45 -15.48 -0.94
N ALA A 31 33.19 -14.39 -0.76
CA ALA A 31 34.54 -14.40 -0.20
C ALA A 31 34.58 -13.64 1.14
N PRO A 32 35.42 -14.09 2.10
CA PRO A 32 35.18 -13.92 3.54
C PRO A 32 36.26 -13.08 4.25
N PHE A 33 35.96 -12.71 5.48
CA PHE A 33 36.92 -12.15 6.44
C PHE A 33 37.92 -13.23 6.91
N ARG A 34 39.18 -12.81 7.05
CA ARG A 34 40.35 -13.59 7.48
C ARG A 34 40.22 -14.08 8.93
N GLU A 35 40.64 -15.33 9.17
CA GLU A 35 41.38 -15.68 10.38
C GLU A 35 42.31 -16.86 10.12
N SER A 36 43.52 -16.77 10.67
CA SER A 36 44.68 -17.63 10.45
C SER A 36 44.86 -18.63 11.60
N ASN A 37 45.02 -19.92 11.30
CA ASN A 37 46.15 -20.76 11.76
C ASN A 37 46.01 -22.25 11.37
N SER A 38 46.81 -22.61 10.38
CA SER A 38 47.73 -23.78 10.26
C SER A 38 47.53 -25.10 11.06
N LEU A 39 47.64 -26.21 10.28
CA LEU A 39 48.35 -27.52 10.51
C LEU A 39 47.51 -28.81 10.25
N PRO A 40 48.14 -29.95 9.83
CA PRO A 40 47.78 -30.59 8.55
C PRO A 40 47.36 -32.09 8.58
N ARG A 41 46.56 -32.45 7.56
CA ARG A 41 46.59 -33.64 6.65
C ARG A 41 46.96 -35.04 7.19
N ALA A 42 46.05 -36.01 7.01
CA ALA A 42 46.31 -37.31 6.36
C ALA A 42 45.02 -38.13 6.09
N SER A 43 44.89 -38.63 4.86
CA SER A 43 43.98 -39.71 4.43
C SER A 43 44.83 -40.99 4.20
N PRO A 44 44.29 -42.09 3.63
CA PRO A 44 43.13 -42.93 3.99
C PRO A 44 43.60 -44.40 4.19
N LEU A 45 42.71 -45.36 4.49
CA LEU A 45 42.76 -46.76 3.98
C LEU A 45 41.55 -47.59 4.43
N ARG A 46 40.91 -48.25 3.46
CA ARG A 46 39.89 -49.32 3.56
C ARG A 46 40.63 -50.68 3.71
N PRO A 47 40.05 -51.80 4.22
CA PRO A 47 39.08 -52.57 3.41
C PRO A 47 38.06 -53.49 4.15
N ALA A 48 37.05 -53.91 3.37
CA ALA A 48 36.36 -55.23 3.26
C ALA A 48 35.53 -55.90 4.40
N GLY A 49 34.34 -56.39 3.98
CA GLY A 49 33.53 -57.50 4.55
C GLY A 49 32.59 -57.10 5.71
N THR A 50 31.34 -57.54 5.86
CA THR A 50 30.51 -58.55 5.19
C THR A 50 29.04 -58.26 5.57
N SER A 51 28.10 -58.76 4.77
CA SER A 51 26.63 -58.69 4.88
C SER A 51 25.99 -59.10 6.22
N VAL A 52 24.80 -58.55 6.52
CA VAL A 52 23.51 -59.25 6.82
C VAL A 52 22.62 -58.46 7.83
N THR A 53 21.48 -57.99 7.30
CA THR A 53 20.14 -57.75 7.89
C THR A 53 19.95 -57.11 9.27
N GLY A 54 19.25 -55.96 9.26
CA GLY A 54 17.99 -55.77 10.01
C GLY A 54 18.05 -55.55 11.52
N SER A 55 18.09 -54.29 11.96
CA SER A 55 17.05 -53.72 12.84
C SER A 55 17.37 -52.26 13.16
N THR A 56 16.28 -51.52 13.33
CA THR A 56 16.14 -50.08 13.57
C THR A 56 17.10 -49.52 14.62
N GLY A 57 18.13 -48.81 14.16
CA GLY A 57 19.01 -48.00 15.01
C GLY A 57 18.45 -46.59 15.19
N SER A 58 18.00 -46.32 16.41
CA SER A 58 17.76 -44.99 16.98
C SER A 58 18.77 -43.95 16.48
N GLN A 59 18.32 -43.00 15.65
CA GLN A 59 19.09 -41.78 15.43
C GLN A 59 19.12 -41.00 16.74
N LYS A 60 20.27 -41.04 17.42
CA LYS A 60 20.63 -40.12 18.51
C LYS A 60 20.57 -38.70 17.95
N ARG A 61 19.42 -38.05 18.08
CA ARG A 61 19.28 -36.61 17.85
C ARG A 61 20.19 -35.91 18.85
N SER A 62 21.05 -35.04 18.33
CA SER A 62 21.72 -34.01 19.12
C SER A 62 20.66 -33.32 19.98
N ARG A 63 20.80 -33.43 21.30
CA ARG A 63 19.97 -32.71 22.26
C ARG A 63 20.29 -31.24 22.04
N ALA A 64 19.38 -30.50 21.41
CA ALA A 64 19.50 -29.05 21.38
C ALA A 64 19.63 -28.57 22.83
N HIS A 65 20.58 -27.67 23.11
CA HIS A 65 20.71 -27.04 24.43
C HIS A 65 19.51 -26.16 24.80
N PHE A 66 18.56 -26.00 23.87
CA PHE A 66 17.34 -25.22 24.00
C PHE A 66 16.15 -26.13 23.69
N GLU A 67 15.28 -26.32 24.68
CA GLU A 67 13.96 -26.93 24.49
C GLU A 67 12.95 -25.78 24.33
N ALA A 68 12.17 -25.81 23.25
CA ALA A 68 11.06 -24.87 23.11
C ALA A 68 10.04 -25.18 24.21
N GLY A 69 9.74 -24.19 25.06
CA GLY A 69 8.70 -24.32 26.07
C GLY A 69 7.37 -24.68 25.41
N THR A 70 6.57 -25.51 26.06
CA THR A 70 5.21 -25.79 25.58
C THR A 70 4.47 -24.45 25.55
N PRO A 71 3.95 -24.01 24.39
CA PRO A 71 3.24 -22.74 24.32
C PRO A 71 2.05 -22.81 25.29
N PRO A 72 1.77 -21.74 26.04
CA PRO A 72 0.65 -21.73 26.97
C PRO A 72 -0.64 -22.02 26.19
N THR A 73 -1.34 -23.07 26.57
CA THR A 73 -2.70 -23.33 26.09
C THR A 73 -3.60 -22.23 26.63
N VAL A 74 -3.88 -21.23 25.82
CA VAL A 74 -4.97 -20.30 26.13
C VAL A 74 -6.28 -21.06 25.90
N PRO A 75 -7.19 -21.12 26.89
CA PRO A 75 -8.53 -21.60 26.61
C PRO A 75 -9.10 -20.76 25.47
N ASP A 76 -9.78 -21.43 24.55
CA ASP A 76 -10.40 -20.86 23.36
C ASP A 76 -11.48 -19.84 23.78
N LEU A 77 -11.05 -18.64 24.17
CA LEU A 77 -11.89 -17.60 24.78
C LEU A 77 -12.51 -16.78 23.66
N ASP A 78 -13.47 -17.41 22.99
CA ASP A 78 -14.46 -16.72 22.17
C ASP A 78 -14.98 -15.46 22.91
N PRO A 79 -14.96 -14.27 22.28
CA PRO A 79 -15.27 -13.00 22.95
C PRO A 79 -16.69 -12.94 23.51
N ILE A 80 -17.63 -13.71 22.96
CA ILE A 80 -18.99 -13.83 23.53
C ILE A 80 -18.96 -14.66 24.82
N SER A 81 -18.31 -15.83 24.78
CA SER A 81 -18.16 -16.72 25.94
C SER A 81 -17.37 -16.07 27.07
N ALA A 82 -16.41 -15.21 26.73
CA ALA A 82 -15.65 -14.39 27.68
C ALA A 82 -16.44 -13.21 28.28
N GLY A 83 -17.70 -12.99 27.86
CA GLY A 83 -18.54 -11.90 28.34
C GLY A 83 -18.08 -10.52 27.88
N LEU A 84 -17.18 -10.42 26.91
CA LEU A 84 -16.70 -9.14 26.38
C LEU A 84 -17.76 -8.46 25.52
N ILE A 85 -18.53 -9.27 24.77
CA ILE A 85 -19.56 -8.80 23.84
C ILE A 85 -20.81 -9.68 23.92
N THR A 86 -21.99 -9.10 23.67
CA THR A 86 -23.22 -9.90 23.54
C THR A 86 -23.30 -10.54 22.14
N PRO A 87 -24.10 -11.62 21.97
CA PRO A 87 -24.34 -12.22 20.65
C PRO A 87 -24.87 -11.22 19.62
N GLU A 88 -25.73 -10.29 20.03
CA GLU A 88 -26.32 -9.25 19.17
C GLU A 88 -25.27 -8.23 18.74
N ALA A 89 -24.41 -7.81 19.66
CA ALA A 89 -23.28 -6.93 19.36
C ALA A 89 -22.33 -7.61 18.38
N ALA A 90 -22.03 -8.89 18.58
CA ALA A 90 -21.17 -9.66 17.68
C ALA A 90 -21.76 -9.77 16.27
N ALA A 91 -23.06 -10.03 16.15
CA ALA A 91 -23.77 -10.05 14.86
C ALA A 91 -23.69 -8.69 14.15
N SER A 92 -23.91 -7.59 14.89
CA SER A 92 -23.80 -6.23 14.36
C SER A 92 -22.39 -5.90 13.87
N TYR A 93 -21.36 -6.24 14.65
CA TYR A 93 -19.96 -5.96 14.29
C TYR A 93 -19.51 -6.82 13.10
N PHE A 94 -19.84 -8.12 13.11
CA PHE A 94 -19.55 -9.01 11.99
C PHE A 94 -20.22 -8.52 10.70
N SER A 95 -21.51 -8.14 10.76
CA SER A 95 -22.22 -7.54 9.63
C SER A 95 -21.57 -6.24 9.15
N THR A 96 -21.10 -5.39 10.07
CA THR A 96 -20.39 -4.16 9.73
C THR A 96 -19.09 -4.44 8.96
N PHE A 97 -18.34 -5.48 9.34
CA PHE A 97 -17.14 -5.89 8.62
C PHE A 97 -17.46 -6.26 7.17
N PHE A 98 -18.42 -7.16 6.96
CA PHE A 98 -18.83 -7.61 5.62
C PHE A 98 -19.64 -6.57 4.84
N SER A 99 -20.03 -5.46 5.46
CA SER A 99 -20.68 -4.34 4.75
C SER A 99 -19.69 -3.44 3.99
N GLY A 100 -18.38 -3.63 4.17
CA GLY A 100 -17.37 -2.89 3.39
C GLY A 100 -15.90 -3.07 3.78
N CYS A 101 -15.60 -3.51 5.01
CA CYS A 101 -14.21 -3.76 5.44
C CYS A 101 -13.57 -4.91 4.63
N GLU A 102 -14.38 -5.89 4.22
CA GLU A 102 -13.95 -7.01 3.36
C GLU A 102 -13.30 -6.56 2.05
N ARG A 103 -13.64 -5.37 1.54
CA ARG A 103 -13.03 -4.82 0.32
C ARG A 103 -11.55 -4.52 0.53
N TYR A 104 -11.17 -4.16 1.76
CA TYR A 104 -9.80 -3.85 2.13
C TYR A 104 -9.04 -5.07 2.65
N VAL A 105 -9.76 -6.16 2.98
CA VAL A 105 -9.20 -7.46 3.36
C VAL A 105 -9.87 -8.58 2.52
N PRO A 106 -9.62 -8.64 1.20
CA PRO A 106 -10.31 -9.50 0.24
C PRO A 106 -9.88 -10.99 0.32
N VAL A 107 -9.94 -11.59 1.51
CA VAL A 107 -9.49 -12.97 1.77
C VAL A 107 -10.63 -13.94 2.09
N PHE A 108 -11.86 -13.42 2.21
CA PHE A 108 -13.04 -14.15 2.66
C PHE A 108 -13.96 -14.55 1.51
N ASP A 109 -14.75 -15.60 1.75
CA ASP A 109 -15.85 -16.04 0.90
C ASP A 109 -17.15 -15.88 1.69
N PRO A 110 -18.04 -14.93 1.35
CA PRO A 110 -19.27 -14.68 2.11
C PRO A 110 -20.21 -15.89 2.24
N LEU A 111 -20.14 -16.87 1.33
CA LEU A 111 -20.95 -18.08 1.42
C LEU A 111 -20.41 -19.06 2.47
N TYR A 112 -19.11 -19.02 2.74
CA TYR A 112 -18.43 -19.89 3.67
C TYR A 112 -18.11 -19.23 5.01
N ASP A 113 -17.71 -17.97 4.98
CA ASP A 113 -17.30 -17.14 6.12
C ASP A 113 -18.51 -16.43 6.74
N THR A 114 -19.51 -17.23 7.12
CA THR A 114 -20.65 -16.76 7.94
C THR A 114 -20.23 -16.61 9.40
N LEU A 115 -21.00 -15.84 10.18
CA LEU A 115 -20.74 -15.65 11.62
C LEU A 115 -20.56 -16.98 12.35
N GLU A 116 -21.48 -17.92 12.14
CA GLU A 116 -21.46 -19.23 12.78
C GLU A 116 -20.28 -20.09 12.31
N SER A 117 -20.00 -20.08 11.00
CA SER A 117 -18.91 -20.85 10.40
C SER A 117 -17.55 -20.37 10.91
N VAL A 118 -17.31 -19.06 10.91
CA VAL A 118 -16.05 -18.48 11.37
C VAL A 118 -15.86 -18.72 12.86
N ARG A 119 -16.87 -18.42 13.69
CA ARG A 119 -16.79 -18.63 15.15
C ARG A 119 -16.51 -20.08 15.52
N ARG A 120 -17.09 -21.03 14.78
CA ARG A 120 -16.86 -22.48 14.99
C ARG A 120 -15.45 -22.92 14.59
N ARG A 121 -14.85 -22.32 13.56
CA ARG A 121 -13.53 -22.72 13.04
C ARG A 121 -12.36 -22.00 13.68
N SER A 122 -12.55 -20.74 14.06
CA SER A 122 -11.50 -19.91 14.64
C SER A 122 -12.10 -18.76 15.46
N THR A 123 -12.01 -18.88 16.78
CA THR A 123 -12.36 -17.79 17.71
C THR A 123 -11.46 -16.58 17.54
N LEU A 124 -10.19 -16.80 17.16
CA LEU A 124 -9.22 -15.74 16.89
C LEU A 124 -9.66 -14.88 15.70
N LEU A 125 -9.96 -15.51 14.56
CA LEU A 125 -10.45 -14.80 13.39
C LEU A 125 -11.79 -14.12 13.68
N PHE A 126 -12.70 -14.82 14.36
CA PHE A 126 -13.97 -14.24 14.79
C PHE A 126 -13.78 -12.98 15.66
N SER A 127 -12.85 -13.03 16.62
CA SER A 127 -12.49 -11.89 17.47
C SER A 127 -11.91 -10.73 16.65
N ALA A 128 -11.02 -11.00 15.69
CA ALA A 128 -10.44 -9.99 14.82
C ALA A 128 -11.50 -9.28 13.96
N LEU A 129 -12.44 -10.04 13.37
CA LEU A 129 -13.54 -9.49 12.58
C LEU A 129 -14.49 -8.63 13.44
N CYS A 130 -14.86 -9.12 14.63
CA CYS A 130 -15.68 -8.36 15.57
C CYS A 130 -14.98 -7.09 16.06
N TRP A 131 -13.67 -7.14 16.32
CA TRP A 131 -12.89 -5.98 16.71
C TRP A 131 -12.89 -4.88 15.63
N VAL A 132 -12.63 -5.24 14.37
CA VAL A 132 -12.67 -4.26 13.26
C VAL A 132 -14.08 -3.72 13.06
N GLY A 133 -15.10 -4.59 13.08
CA GLY A 133 -16.50 -4.18 12.97
C GLY A 133 -16.93 -3.23 14.10
N CYS A 134 -16.51 -3.50 15.33
CA CYS A 134 -16.72 -2.65 16.50
C CYS A 134 -16.00 -1.31 16.32
N ARG A 135 -14.74 -1.32 15.90
CA ARG A 135 -13.94 -0.12 15.66
C ARG A 135 -14.58 0.80 14.63
N VAL A 136 -15.06 0.25 13.51
CA VAL A 136 -15.73 1.04 12.47
C VAL A 136 -17.07 1.58 12.95
N SER A 137 -17.83 0.79 13.72
CA SER A 137 -19.15 1.19 14.21
C SER A 137 -19.09 2.24 15.31
N THR A 138 -18.15 2.11 16.23
CA THR A 138 -18.11 2.84 17.51
C THR A 138 -16.91 3.78 17.65
N GLY A 139 -15.94 3.73 16.73
CA GLY A 139 -14.68 4.45 16.80
C GLY A 139 -13.56 3.64 17.48
N SER A 140 -12.29 3.88 17.09
CA SER A 140 -11.11 3.20 17.68
C SER A 140 -10.90 3.47 19.17
N GLU A 141 -11.41 4.59 19.66
CA GLU A 141 -11.26 5.02 21.06
C GLU A 141 -12.44 4.63 21.94
N SER A 142 -13.42 3.90 21.39
CA SER A 142 -14.47 3.36 22.24
C SER A 142 -13.87 2.35 23.21
N TYR A 143 -14.37 2.35 24.46
CA TYR A 143 -13.96 1.38 25.47
C TYR A 143 -14.06 -0.06 24.93
N GLN A 144 -15.14 -0.34 24.22
CA GLN A 144 -15.40 -1.62 23.57
C GLN A 144 -14.30 -1.98 22.56
N SER A 145 -14.01 -1.09 21.60
CA SER A 145 -12.97 -1.34 20.58
C SER A 145 -11.61 -1.60 21.21
N ARG A 146 -11.24 -0.88 22.29
CA ARG A 146 -9.99 -1.13 23.03
C ARG A 146 -9.97 -2.50 23.70
N VAL A 147 -11.03 -2.87 24.42
CA VAL A 147 -11.12 -4.15 25.12
C VAL A 147 -11.02 -5.33 24.14
N LEU A 148 -11.80 -5.29 23.05
CA LEU A 148 -11.71 -6.29 21.98
C LEU A 148 -10.34 -6.31 21.30
N GLY A 149 -9.71 -5.15 21.12
CA GLY A 149 -8.38 -5.02 20.52
C GLY A 149 -7.29 -5.67 21.36
N VAL A 150 -7.32 -5.46 22.68
CA VAL A 150 -6.42 -6.10 23.65
C VAL A 150 -6.67 -7.60 23.71
N HIS A 151 -7.93 -8.03 23.75
CA HIS A 151 -8.29 -9.46 23.73
C HIS A 151 -7.75 -10.17 22.49
N THR A 152 -8.02 -9.59 21.31
CA THR A 152 -7.54 -10.11 20.03
C THR A 152 -6.01 -10.16 19.99
N GLN A 153 -5.31 -9.13 20.50
CA GLN A 153 -3.84 -9.13 20.56
C GLN A 153 -3.29 -10.25 21.43
N ARG A 154 -3.91 -10.51 22.59
CA ARG A 154 -3.51 -11.62 23.47
C ARG A 154 -3.65 -12.97 22.76
N MET A 155 -4.77 -13.19 22.07
CA MET A 155 -4.99 -14.40 21.29
C MET A 155 -3.97 -14.55 20.16
N LEU A 156 -3.64 -13.46 19.46
CA LEU A 156 -2.61 -13.46 18.42
C LEU A 156 -1.23 -13.81 18.96
N ASN A 157 -0.80 -13.18 20.05
CA ASN A 157 0.51 -13.47 20.65
C ASN A 157 0.67 -14.96 20.98
N VAL A 158 -0.40 -15.59 21.47
CA VAL A 158 -0.40 -17.02 21.78
C VAL A 158 -0.39 -17.86 20.51
N ALA A 159 -1.22 -17.52 19.52
CA ALA A 159 -1.24 -18.23 18.24
C ALA A 159 0.12 -18.16 17.52
N ILE A 160 0.80 -17.01 17.57
CA ILE A 160 2.16 -16.83 17.02
C ILE A 160 3.17 -17.67 17.81
N ALA A 161 3.10 -17.67 19.14
CA ALA A 161 3.99 -18.49 19.97
C ALA A 161 3.77 -20.00 19.77
N ALA A 162 2.56 -20.40 19.39
CA ALA A 162 2.20 -21.78 19.09
C ALA A 162 2.49 -22.20 17.63
N ALA A 163 2.61 -21.25 16.71
CA ALA A 163 2.89 -21.48 15.31
C ALA A 163 4.32 -21.99 15.08
N PRO A 164 4.50 -22.96 14.16
CA PRO A 164 4.01 -24.32 14.25
C PRO A 164 5.03 -25.21 14.96
N SER A 165 4.66 -25.68 16.14
CA SER A 165 5.11 -27.00 16.60
C SER A 165 4.48 -28.04 15.66
N ARG A 166 5.32 -28.87 15.03
CA ARG A 166 4.99 -29.82 13.95
C ARG A 166 3.90 -30.84 14.37
N GLY A 167 2.62 -30.45 14.36
CA GLY A 167 1.50 -31.29 14.81
C GLY A 167 0.08 -30.71 14.81
N GLY A 168 -0.12 -29.39 14.64
CA GLY A 168 -1.48 -28.82 14.54
C GLY A 168 -2.17 -29.08 13.18
N THR A 169 -3.51 -29.03 13.15
CA THR A 169 -4.29 -29.19 11.90
C THR A 169 -4.10 -27.97 10.98
N GLN A 170 -3.82 -28.22 9.70
CA GLN A 170 -3.55 -27.23 8.66
C GLN A 170 -4.61 -26.11 8.56
N THR A 171 -5.87 -26.41 8.89
CA THR A 171 -6.99 -25.46 8.81
C THR A 171 -6.77 -24.28 9.75
N SER A 172 -6.59 -24.51 11.07
CA SER A 172 -6.44 -23.47 12.12
C SER A 172 -5.38 -22.39 11.81
N TYR A 173 -4.36 -22.75 11.03
CA TYR A 173 -3.31 -21.79 10.66
C TYR A 173 -3.72 -20.85 9.52
N LEU A 174 -4.62 -21.24 8.62
CA LEU A 174 -5.14 -20.32 7.60
C LEU A 174 -5.90 -19.17 8.27
N GLU A 175 -6.82 -19.48 9.19
CA GLU A 175 -7.56 -18.45 9.90
C GLU A 175 -6.64 -17.58 10.78
N THR A 176 -5.53 -18.13 11.28
CA THR A 176 -4.50 -17.34 11.98
C THR A 176 -3.85 -16.31 11.05
N VAL A 177 -3.47 -16.69 9.83
CA VAL A 177 -2.93 -15.75 8.83
C VAL A 177 -3.98 -14.71 8.44
N GLN A 178 -5.24 -15.12 8.25
CA GLN A 178 -6.34 -14.21 7.96
C GLN A 178 -6.59 -13.23 9.12
N ALA A 179 -6.53 -13.67 10.37
CA ALA A 179 -6.69 -12.82 11.55
C ALA A 179 -5.54 -11.80 11.67
N LEU A 180 -4.30 -12.22 11.39
CA LEU A 180 -3.15 -11.32 11.32
C LEU A 180 -3.31 -10.27 10.23
N LEU A 181 -3.79 -10.66 9.04
CA LEU A 181 -4.07 -9.73 7.94
C LEU A 181 -5.18 -8.72 8.31
N VAL A 182 -6.31 -9.20 8.85
CA VAL A 182 -7.39 -8.35 9.35
C VAL A 182 -6.83 -7.35 10.38
N ARG A 183 -5.98 -7.79 11.30
CA ARG A 183 -5.37 -6.89 12.27
C ARG A 183 -4.42 -5.89 11.61
N ALA A 184 -3.54 -6.34 10.74
CA ALA A 184 -2.54 -5.50 10.07
C ALA A 184 -3.16 -4.36 9.27
N CYS A 185 -4.36 -4.56 8.71
CA CYS A 185 -5.07 -3.52 7.98
C CYS A 185 -5.48 -2.32 8.85
N TYR A 186 -5.67 -2.51 10.17
CA TYR A 186 -6.19 -1.47 11.05
C TYR A 186 -5.25 -1.12 12.22
N ALA A 187 -4.25 -1.92 12.55
CA ALA A 187 -3.32 -1.66 13.65
C ALA A 187 -2.08 -0.86 13.19
N PRO A 188 -1.48 -0.02 14.06
CA PRO A 188 -0.26 0.72 13.74
C PRO A 188 0.93 -0.23 13.48
N GLU A 189 1.03 -1.35 14.19
CA GLU A 189 2.09 -2.36 14.00
C GLU A 189 1.95 -3.21 12.70
N ARG A 190 1.38 -2.66 11.63
CA ARG A 190 1.01 -3.37 10.39
C ARG A 190 2.15 -4.10 9.71
N SER A 191 3.31 -3.46 9.56
CA SER A 191 4.46 -4.04 8.85
C SER A 191 5.00 -5.26 9.59
N LEU A 192 5.03 -5.20 10.93
CA LEU A 192 5.38 -6.34 11.78
C LEU A 192 4.36 -7.47 11.63
N LEU A 193 3.06 -7.16 11.69
CA LEU A 193 2.01 -8.17 11.56
C LEU A 193 2.02 -8.84 10.17
N VAL A 194 2.24 -8.08 9.10
CA VAL A 194 2.41 -8.62 7.74
C VAL A 194 3.64 -9.53 7.66
N ALA A 195 4.77 -9.15 8.27
CA ALA A 195 5.98 -9.97 8.30
C ALA A 195 5.75 -11.30 9.07
N VAL A 196 5.06 -11.25 10.20
CA VAL A 196 4.69 -12.46 10.96
C VAL A 196 3.71 -13.32 10.16
N ALA A 197 2.66 -12.74 9.59
CA ALA A 197 1.68 -13.45 8.76
C ALA A 197 2.35 -14.14 7.56
N THR A 198 3.34 -13.47 6.96
CA THR A 198 4.16 -13.99 5.88
C THR A 198 4.93 -15.23 6.30
N ARG A 199 5.62 -15.18 7.45
CA ARG A 199 6.35 -16.34 7.96
C ARG A 199 5.42 -17.52 8.21
N VAL A 200 4.29 -17.29 8.87
CA VAL A 200 3.29 -18.34 9.12
C VAL A 200 2.74 -18.89 7.80
N ALA A 201 2.43 -18.03 6.83
CA ALA A 201 1.94 -18.42 5.51
C ALA A 201 2.92 -19.33 4.74
N LEU A 202 4.22 -19.04 4.83
CA LEU A 202 5.28 -19.87 4.23
C LEU A 202 5.39 -21.22 4.93
N GLU A 203 5.35 -21.24 6.26
CA GLU A 203 5.45 -22.47 7.06
C GLU A 203 4.27 -23.43 6.79
N ILE A 204 3.10 -22.89 6.43
CA ILE A 204 1.90 -23.68 6.14
C ILE A 204 1.67 -23.92 4.63
N GLY A 205 2.60 -23.49 3.77
CA GLY A 205 2.55 -23.75 2.33
C GLY A 205 1.38 -23.06 1.61
N LEU A 206 1.06 -21.81 1.96
CA LEU A 206 0.09 -21.03 1.17
C LEU A 206 0.56 -20.72 -0.27
N PRO A 207 1.86 -20.47 -0.57
CA PRO A 207 2.30 -20.22 -1.95
C PRO A 207 1.97 -21.35 -2.93
N GLU A 208 2.05 -22.59 -2.48
CA GLU A 208 1.79 -23.79 -3.28
C GLU A 208 0.32 -23.85 -3.72
N ALA A 209 -0.61 -23.36 -2.90
CA ALA A 209 -2.03 -23.36 -3.22
C ALA A 209 -2.34 -22.58 -4.50
N TYR A 210 -1.66 -21.45 -4.74
CA TYR A 210 -1.79 -20.68 -5.98
C TYR A 210 -1.37 -21.50 -7.20
N GLY A 211 -0.25 -22.22 -7.10
CA GLY A 211 0.26 -23.06 -8.20
C GLY A 211 -0.69 -24.20 -8.54
N VAL A 212 -1.19 -24.90 -7.51
CA VAL A 212 -2.15 -26.01 -7.67
C VAL A 212 -3.46 -25.49 -8.28
N LEU A 213 -4.05 -24.44 -7.73
CA LEU A 213 -5.31 -23.89 -8.22
C LEU A 213 -5.19 -23.40 -9.67
N SER A 214 -4.09 -22.72 -10.01
CA SER A 214 -3.83 -22.27 -11.38
C SER A 214 -3.80 -23.45 -12.36
N ALA A 215 -3.13 -24.55 -11.99
CA ALA A 215 -3.10 -25.77 -12.81
C ALA A 215 -4.49 -26.40 -12.98
N HIS A 216 -5.32 -26.41 -11.92
CA HIS A 216 -6.71 -26.85 -12.00
C HIS A 216 -7.54 -26.03 -13.00
N CYS A 217 -7.43 -24.70 -12.96
CA CYS A 217 -8.14 -23.81 -13.88
C CYS A 217 -7.69 -23.99 -15.34
N VAL A 218 -6.41 -24.32 -15.59
CA VAL A 218 -5.91 -24.65 -16.94
C VAL A 218 -6.48 -25.97 -17.42
N ALA A 219 -6.51 -27.00 -16.57
CA ALA A 219 -6.97 -28.33 -16.94
C ALA A 219 -8.49 -28.41 -17.14
N HIS A 220 -9.26 -27.57 -16.44
CA HIS A 220 -10.72 -27.55 -16.47
C HIS A 220 -11.26 -26.14 -16.75
N PRO A 221 -11.05 -25.60 -17.97
CA PRO A 221 -11.51 -24.26 -18.32
C PRO A 221 -13.05 -24.20 -18.33
N LYS A 222 -13.63 -23.10 -17.84
CA LYS A 222 -15.07 -22.83 -17.98
C LYS A 222 -15.45 -22.85 -19.47
N PRO A 223 -16.55 -23.52 -19.86
CA PRO A 223 -17.06 -23.46 -21.23
C PRO A 223 -17.39 -21.99 -21.56
N GLY A 224 -16.63 -21.41 -22.50
CA GLY A 224 -16.74 -20.00 -22.92
C GLY A 224 -15.46 -19.16 -22.76
N MET A 225 -14.44 -19.65 -22.04
CA MET A 225 -13.16 -18.92 -21.87
C MET A 225 -12.10 -19.28 -22.93
N MET A 226 -12.29 -20.40 -23.62
CA MET A 226 -11.49 -20.83 -24.76
C MET A 226 -12.42 -21.68 -25.64
N GLY A 227 -12.45 -21.46 -26.95
CA GLY A 227 -13.33 -22.17 -27.90
C GLY A 227 -13.00 -23.65 -28.10
N ALA A 228 -12.62 -24.36 -27.04
CA ALA A 228 -12.22 -25.75 -27.07
C ALA A 228 -13.36 -26.64 -26.55
N THR A 229 -13.80 -27.56 -27.41
CA THR A 229 -14.65 -28.68 -27.06
C THR A 229 -13.90 -29.61 -26.09
N PRO A 230 -14.50 -30.04 -24.96
CA PRO A 230 -13.84 -30.99 -24.06
C PRO A 230 -13.84 -32.37 -24.70
N LEU A 231 -12.65 -32.92 -24.95
CA LEU A 231 -12.47 -34.36 -25.15
C LEU A 231 -12.55 -35.03 -23.78
N SER A 232 -13.70 -35.62 -23.47
CA SER A 232 -13.87 -36.47 -22.29
C SER A 232 -12.96 -37.69 -22.38
N LEU A 233 -11.87 -37.69 -21.60
CA LEU A 233 -11.15 -38.92 -21.27
C LEU A 233 -11.62 -39.39 -19.90
N GLY A 234 -12.28 -40.55 -19.88
CA GLY A 234 -12.80 -41.19 -18.68
C GLY A 234 -11.67 -41.55 -17.72
N GLY A 235 -11.62 -40.85 -16.60
CA GLY A 235 -10.88 -41.22 -15.41
C GLY A 235 -11.80 -41.02 -14.22
N SER A 236 -11.80 -41.98 -13.30
CA SER A 236 -12.53 -41.98 -12.03
C SER A 236 -12.50 -40.60 -11.37
N THR A 237 -13.59 -39.86 -11.51
CA THR A 237 -13.78 -38.53 -10.95
C THR A 237 -13.97 -38.67 -9.44
N PRO A 238 -13.31 -37.83 -8.61
CA PRO A 238 -13.78 -37.62 -7.26
C PRO A 238 -15.27 -37.23 -7.30
N SER A 239 -16.05 -37.65 -6.30
CA SER A 239 -17.43 -37.14 -6.14
C SER A 239 -17.41 -35.61 -6.28
N SER A 240 -18.19 -35.04 -7.20
CA SER A 240 -18.18 -33.61 -7.56
C SER A 240 -18.01 -32.69 -6.35
N GLU A 241 -18.76 -32.95 -5.28
CA GLU A 241 -18.75 -32.16 -4.04
C GLU A 241 -17.38 -32.07 -3.35
N LYS A 242 -16.60 -33.15 -3.32
CA LYS A 242 -15.24 -33.13 -2.71
C LYS A 242 -14.25 -32.34 -3.54
N ALA A 243 -14.34 -32.44 -4.86
CA ALA A 243 -13.49 -31.67 -5.76
C ALA A 243 -13.82 -30.17 -5.67
N ASP A 244 -15.11 -29.84 -5.55
CA ASP A 244 -15.59 -28.47 -5.38
C ASP A 244 -15.15 -27.88 -4.04
N GLU A 245 -15.21 -28.65 -2.94
CA GLU A 245 -14.73 -28.23 -1.61
C GLU A 245 -13.20 -28.04 -1.56
N GLU A 246 -12.45 -28.90 -2.24
CA GLU A 246 -11.00 -28.77 -2.39
C GLU A 246 -10.64 -27.51 -3.19
N ALA A 247 -11.30 -27.27 -4.32
CA ALA A 247 -11.12 -26.06 -5.13
C ALA A 247 -11.46 -24.79 -4.34
N ALA A 248 -12.54 -24.79 -3.56
CA ALA A 248 -12.91 -23.68 -2.68
C ALA A 248 -11.86 -23.44 -1.59
N THR A 249 -11.33 -24.51 -1.01
CA THR A 249 -10.25 -24.43 -0.01
C THR A 249 -8.97 -23.86 -0.60
N LEU A 250 -8.58 -24.30 -1.80
CA LEU A 250 -7.46 -23.74 -2.55
C LEU A 250 -7.68 -22.26 -2.84
N MET A 251 -8.87 -21.86 -3.28
CA MET A 251 -9.21 -20.46 -3.54
C MET A 251 -9.03 -19.58 -2.31
N ARG A 252 -9.50 -20.00 -1.13
CA ARG A 252 -9.30 -19.25 0.13
C ARG A 252 -7.82 -19.09 0.49
N LYS A 253 -7.03 -20.16 0.36
CA LYS A 253 -5.57 -20.11 0.58
C LYS A 253 -4.90 -19.17 -0.41
N THR A 254 -5.26 -19.25 -1.68
CA THR A 254 -4.74 -18.40 -2.75
C THR A 254 -5.09 -16.93 -2.54
N ARG A 255 -6.35 -16.58 -2.21
CA ARG A 255 -6.74 -15.21 -1.86
C ARG A 255 -5.89 -14.65 -0.72
N THR A 256 -5.75 -15.44 0.34
CA THR A 256 -4.96 -15.07 1.52
C THR A 256 -3.51 -14.81 1.16
N TRP A 257 -2.88 -15.68 0.36
CA TRP A 257 -1.52 -15.50 -0.13
C TRP A 257 -1.35 -14.26 -1.01
N LEU A 258 -2.24 -14.06 -1.98
CA LEU A 258 -2.18 -12.94 -2.91
C LEU A 258 -2.40 -11.59 -2.20
N HIS A 259 -3.32 -11.53 -1.24
CA HIS A 259 -3.52 -10.34 -0.42
C HIS A 259 -2.31 -10.03 0.46
N LEU A 260 -1.68 -11.05 1.05
CA LEU A 260 -0.46 -10.90 1.83
C LEU A 260 0.71 -10.36 0.99
N LEU A 261 0.89 -10.89 -0.23
CA LEU A 261 1.86 -10.37 -1.19
C LEU A 261 1.60 -8.91 -1.52
N MET A 262 0.35 -8.57 -1.84
CA MET A 262 -0.06 -7.20 -2.16
C MET A 262 0.22 -6.24 -0.98
N MET A 263 -0.15 -6.62 0.24
CA MET A 263 0.12 -5.82 1.43
C MET A 263 1.61 -5.64 1.68
N SER A 264 2.43 -6.70 1.55
CA SER A 264 3.88 -6.60 1.70
C SER A 264 4.52 -5.68 0.64
N GLN A 265 4.01 -5.71 -0.60
CA GLN A 265 4.49 -4.80 -1.66
C GLN A 265 4.11 -3.35 -1.36
N ILE A 266 2.85 -3.08 -0.99
CA ILE A 266 2.39 -1.74 -0.62
C ILE A 266 3.26 -1.18 0.51
N LEU A 267 3.37 -1.90 1.62
CA LEU A 267 4.08 -1.39 2.80
C LEU A 267 5.57 -1.17 2.57
N ASN A 268 6.22 -1.95 1.71
CA ASN A 268 7.64 -1.75 1.42
C ASN A 268 7.86 -0.66 0.36
N VAL A 269 7.13 -0.70 -0.76
CA VAL A 269 7.33 0.26 -1.86
C VAL A 269 6.91 1.66 -1.43
N ASP A 270 5.80 1.79 -0.70
CA ASP A 270 5.34 3.08 -0.19
C ASP A 270 6.20 3.58 0.99
N ALA A 271 7.07 2.75 1.57
CA ALA A 271 8.07 3.15 2.57
C ALA A 271 9.47 3.40 1.96
N GLY A 272 9.63 3.37 0.63
CA GLY A 272 10.92 3.49 -0.05
C GLY A 272 11.85 2.28 0.12
N GLY A 273 11.34 1.20 0.72
CA GLY A 273 12.08 -0.04 0.95
C GLY A 273 12.08 -0.98 -0.25
N PRO A 274 12.98 -1.98 -0.27
CA PRO A 274 12.98 -3.00 -1.31
C PRO A 274 11.70 -3.87 -1.22
N PRO A 275 11.12 -4.30 -2.35
CA PRO A 275 9.96 -5.18 -2.33
C PRO A 275 10.29 -6.50 -1.63
N GLY A 276 9.49 -6.87 -0.62
CA GLY A 276 9.75 -8.05 0.21
C GLY A 276 9.60 -9.37 -0.55
N PHE A 277 8.77 -9.38 -1.60
CA PHE A 277 8.51 -10.54 -2.44
C PHE A 277 8.48 -10.16 -3.92
N ARG A 278 8.89 -11.12 -4.76
CA ARG A 278 8.78 -11.02 -6.22
C ARG A 278 7.77 -12.04 -6.73
N PHE A 279 6.81 -11.57 -7.52
CA PHE A 279 5.93 -12.46 -8.26
C PHE A 279 6.74 -13.22 -9.33
N ARG A 280 6.69 -14.56 -9.33
CA ARG A 280 7.40 -15.36 -10.33
C ARG A 280 6.59 -15.43 -11.62
N GLY A 281 7.10 -14.81 -12.68
CA GLY A 281 6.42 -14.72 -13.97
C GLY A 281 5.47 -13.53 -14.06
N ALA A 282 4.53 -13.58 -15.00
CA ALA A 282 3.57 -12.50 -15.24
C ALA A 282 2.45 -12.49 -14.17
N ALA A 283 2.28 -11.37 -13.46
CA ALA A 283 1.22 -11.21 -12.45
C ALA A 283 -0.19 -11.38 -13.04
N GLN A 284 -0.36 -11.07 -14.33
CA GLN A 284 -1.61 -11.25 -15.09
C GLN A 284 -2.10 -12.70 -15.10
N ARG A 285 -1.23 -13.67 -14.77
CA ARG A 285 -1.63 -15.08 -14.65
C ARG A 285 -2.69 -15.29 -13.57
N CYS A 286 -2.80 -14.43 -12.56
CA CYS A 286 -3.84 -14.54 -11.53
C CYS A 286 -5.26 -14.37 -12.12
N ARG A 287 -5.42 -13.74 -13.30
CA ARG A 287 -6.72 -13.59 -13.98
C ARG A 287 -7.37 -14.93 -14.32
N ILE A 288 -6.59 -16.01 -14.48
CA ILE A 288 -7.15 -17.35 -14.76
C ILE A 288 -8.08 -17.82 -13.63
N LEU A 289 -7.83 -17.36 -12.40
CA LEU A 289 -8.59 -17.72 -11.22
C LEU A 289 -10.02 -17.17 -11.24
N LEU A 290 -10.30 -16.13 -12.03
CA LEU A 290 -11.67 -15.63 -12.27
C LEU A 290 -12.56 -16.68 -12.95
N GLY A 291 -11.94 -17.67 -13.62
CA GLY A 291 -12.63 -18.83 -14.18
C GLY A 291 -13.10 -19.83 -13.11
N SER A 292 -12.57 -19.77 -11.89
CA SER A 292 -12.91 -20.70 -10.80
C SER A 292 -14.41 -20.62 -10.45
N PRO A 293 -15.08 -21.76 -10.14
CA PRO A 293 -16.43 -21.75 -9.56
C PRO A 293 -16.49 -21.01 -8.22
N SER A 294 -15.40 -21.02 -7.46
CA SER A 294 -15.32 -20.36 -6.15
C SER A 294 -14.92 -18.89 -6.24
N SER A 295 -14.83 -18.30 -7.44
CA SER A 295 -14.51 -16.88 -7.60
C SER A 295 -15.70 -15.99 -7.23
N THR A 296 -15.41 -14.86 -6.58
CA THR A 296 -16.38 -13.84 -6.12
C THR A 296 -16.07 -12.49 -6.74
N GLY A 297 -17.00 -11.54 -6.64
CA GLY A 297 -16.79 -10.17 -7.14
C GLY A 297 -15.61 -9.44 -6.48
N ILE A 298 -15.27 -9.79 -5.24
CA ILE A 298 -14.12 -9.25 -4.51
C ILE A 298 -12.79 -9.64 -5.18
N ASP A 299 -12.72 -10.77 -5.89
CA ASP A 299 -11.50 -11.21 -6.59
C ASP A 299 -11.10 -10.26 -7.72
N LEU A 300 -12.08 -9.61 -8.37
CA LEU A 300 -11.83 -8.59 -9.39
C LEU A 300 -11.01 -7.44 -8.81
N TYR A 301 -11.31 -7.05 -7.57
CA TYR A 301 -10.55 -6.03 -6.86
C TYR A 301 -9.16 -6.57 -6.50
N LEU A 302 -9.07 -7.68 -5.78
CA LEU A 302 -7.78 -8.24 -5.33
C LEU A 302 -6.79 -8.44 -6.49
N PHE A 303 -7.21 -9.10 -7.57
CA PHE A 303 -6.30 -9.44 -8.67
C PHE A 303 -5.83 -8.20 -9.43
N SER A 304 -6.70 -7.19 -9.61
CA SER A 304 -6.28 -5.90 -10.19
C SER A 304 -5.19 -5.23 -9.34
N GLN A 305 -5.31 -5.29 -8.00
CA GLN A 305 -4.35 -4.69 -7.10
C GLN A 305 -3.04 -5.47 -7.03
N VAL A 306 -3.07 -6.80 -7.12
CA VAL A 306 -1.87 -7.64 -7.21
C VAL A 306 -1.06 -7.28 -8.46
N GLU A 307 -1.72 -7.14 -9.60
CA GLU A 307 -1.06 -6.76 -10.86
C GLU A 307 -0.45 -5.36 -10.76
N LEU A 308 -1.23 -4.37 -10.31
CA LEU A 308 -0.73 -2.99 -10.18
C LEU A 308 0.46 -2.90 -9.24
N ASN A 309 0.38 -3.51 -8.05
CA ASN A 309 1.47 -3.41 -7.08
C ASN A 309 2.71 -4.20 -7.52
N THR A 310 2.56 -5.22 -8.37
CA THR A 310 3.70 -5.86 -9.04
C THR A 310 4.36 -4.91 -10.06
N ILE A 311 3.57 -4.17 -10.85
CA ILE A 311 4.08 -3.14 -11.76
C ILE A 311 4.82 -2.05 -10.97
N ARG A 312 4.21 -1.52 -9.89
CA ARG A 312 4.82 -0.50 -9.02
C ARG A 312 6.14 -0.98 -8.40
N ALA A 313 6.18 -2.21 -7.88
CA ALA A 313 7.39 -2.79 -7.32
C ALA A 313 8.51 -2.94 -8.37
N ARG A 314 8.17 -3.25 -9.63
CA ARG A 314 9.12 -3.29 -10.74
C ARG A 314 9.67 -1.91 -11.05
N ILE A 315 8.81 -0.91 -11.23
CA ILE A 315 9.21 0.49 -11.47
C ILE A 315 10.18 0.96 -10.38
N HIS A 316 9.81 0.75 -9.11
CA HIS A 316 10.66 1.10 -7.96
C HIS A 316 12.03 0.39 -8.01
N SER A 317 12.04 -0.91 -8.34
CA SER A 317 13.29 -1.68 -8.45
C SER A 317 14.18 -1.19 -9.61
N THR A 318 13.59 -0.80 -10.73
CA THR A 318 14.30 -0.23 -11.89
C THR A 318 14.95 1.10 -11.50
N LEU A 319 14.19 2.02 -10.90
CA LEU A 319 14.70 3.31 -10.45
C LEU A 319 15.77 3.17 -9.36
N ALA A 320 15.58 2.28 -8.39
CA ALA A 320 16.58 2.00 -7.36
C ALA A 320 17.87 1.39 -7.97
N GLY A 321 17.73 0.56 -9.01
CA GLY A 321 18.86 0.07 -9.80
C GLY A 321 19.60 1.18 -10.51
N TYR A 322 18.87 2.06 -11.19
CA TYR A 322 19.41 3.24 -11.87
C TYR A 322 20.25 4.12 -10.94
N VAL A 323 19.72 4.46 -9.76
CA VAL A 323 20.40 5.28 -8.74
C VAL A 323 21.66 4.60 -8.20
N ARG A 324 21.62 3.28 -8.01
CA ARG A 324 22.75 2.50 -7.50
C ARG A 324 23.86 2.36 -8.54
N ASP A 325 23.49 2.12 -9.79
CA ASP A 325 24.42 1.78 -10.86
C ASP A 325 25.01 3.03 -11.53
N LYS A 326 24.34 4.21 -11.44
CA LYS A 326 24.82 5.49 -11.99
C LYS A 326 24.96 6.61 -10.96
N PRO A 327 26.15 7.22 -10.82
CA PRO A 327 26.34 8.40 -9.98
C PRO A 327 25.56 9.59 -10.55
N ALA A 328 25.22 10.57 -9.70
CA ALA A 328 24.35 11.70 -10.07
C ALA A 328 24.80 12.48 -11.31
N VAL A 329 26.12 12.58 -11.56
CA VAL A 329 26.69 13.31 -12.70
C VAL A 329 26.45 12.61 -14.04
N GLU A 330 26.21 11.31 -14.03
CA GLU A 330 26.00 10.47 -15.23
C GLU A 330 24.52 10.18 -15.49
N ARG A 331 23.62 10.77 -14.70
CA ARG A 331 22.17 10.59 -14.86
C ARG A 331 21.68 11.51 -15.96
N ASP A 332 20.91 10.92 -16.86
CA ASP A 332 20.45 11.56 -18.09
C ASP A 332 18.93 11.69 -18.11
N ASP A 333 18.46 12.82 -18.60
CA ASP A 333 17.04 13.15 -18.61
C ASP A 333 16.26 12.32 -19.63
N ASP A 334 16.87 11.94 -20.75
CA ASP A 334 16.22 11.13 -21.78
C ASP A 334 15.98 9.70 -21.26
N GLU A 335 16.93 9.11 -20.54
CA GLU A 335 16.76 7.82 -19.87
C GLU A 335 15.69 7.85 -18.77
N ILE A 336 15.64 8.95 -18.00
CA ILE A 336 14.59 9.14 -16.98
C ILE A 336 13.22 9.24 -17.64
N MET A 337 13.11 9.99 -18.75
CA MET A 337 11.88 10.11 -19.53
C MET A 337 11.46 8.79 -20.16
N GLU A 338 12.40 7.98 -20.66
CA GLU A 338 12.14 6.62 -21.16
C GLU A 338 11.57 5.73 -20.05
N MET A 339 12.18 5.71 -18.87
CA MET A 339 11.68 4.94 -17.71
C MET A 339 10.27 5.39 -17.28
N VAL A 340 9.98 6.69 -17.33
CA VAL A 340 8.62 7.22 -17.08
C VAL A 340 7.66 6.78 -18.17
N GLY A 341 8.08 6.80 -19.43
CA GLY A 341 7.32 6.31 -20.59
C GLY A 341 6.90 4.86 -20.42
N ASP A 342 7.86 3.98 -20.14
CA ASP A 342 7.63 2.55 -19.89
C ASP A 342 6.67 2.32 -18.72
N ALA A 343 6.90 3.01 -17.59
CA ALA A 343 6.04 2.94 -16.42
C ALA A 343 4.57 3.28 -16.76
N LYS A 344 4.36 4.37 -17.52
CA LYS A 344 3.02 4.79 -17.94
C LYS A 344 2.38 3.82 -18.92
N ILE A 345 3.14 3.26 -19.86
CA ILE A 345 2.63 2.25 -20.79
C ILE A 345 2.12 1.04 -20.01
N ASP A 346 2.94 0.52 -19.09
CA ASP A 346 2.57 -0.63 -18.25
C ASP A 346 1.32 -0.37 -17.40
N ILE A 347 1.24 0.79 -16.76
CA ILE A 347 0.09 1.19 -15.94
C ILE A 347 -1.16 1.37 -16.82
N ASN A 348 -1.04 1.98 -18.00
CA ASN A 348 -2.18 2.19 -18.89
C ASN A 348 -2.70 0.86 -19.46
N VAL A 349 -1.81 -0.07 -19.86
CA VAL A 349 -2.22 -1.41 -20.30
C VAL A 349 -2.99 -2.14 -19.21
N TRP A 350 -2.49 -2.09 -17.97
CA TRP A 350 -3.21 -2.63 -16.81
C TRP A 350 -4.60 -1.98 -16.65
N PHE A 351 -4.66 -0.65 -16.71
CA PHE A 351 -5.91 0.10 -16.53
C PHE A 351 -6.94 -0.23 -17.60
N ASP A 352 -6.55 -0.23 -18.88
CA ASP A 352 -7.46 -0.48 -20.01
C ASP A 352 -7.97 -1.93 -20.00
N ASP A 353 -7.10 -2.90 -19.68
CA ASP A 353 -7.49 -4.29 -19.51
C ASP A 353 -8.52 -4.48 -18.41
N TRP A 354 -8.24 -3.93 -17.21
CA TRP A 354 -9.14 -4.08 -16.07
C TRP A 354 -10.41 -3.29 -16.24
N THR A 355 -10.39 -2.16 -16.93
CA THR A 355 -11.60 -1.42 -17.32
C THR A 355 -12.52 -2.32 -18.15
N ARG A 356 -12.00 -2.98 -19.19
CA ARG A 356 -12.77 -3.94 -20.02
C ARG A 356 -13.28 -5.14 -19.22
N ILE A 357 -12.47 -5.66 -18.29
CA ILE A 357 -12.89 -6.77 -17.41
C ILE A 357 -14.04 -6.29 -16.50
N TYR A 358 -13.95 -5.07 -15.96
CA TYR A 358 -14.93 -4.51 -15.02
C TYR A 358 -16.25 -4.14 -15.67
N GLU A 359 -16.29 -3.79 -16.97
CA GLU A 359 -17.51 -3.40 -17.70
C GLU A 359 -18.70 -4.32 -17.43
N LYS A 360 -18.46 -5.64 -17.39
CA LYS A 360 -19.52 -6.65 -17.17
C LYS A 360 -20.03 -6.69 -15.72
N HIS A 361 -19.29 -6.10 -14.79
CA HIS A 361 -19.53 -6.16 -13.34
C HIS A 361 -19.92 -4.80 -12.74
N THR A 362 -19.65 -3.69 -13.43
CA THR A 362 -19.97 -2.32 -12.99
C THR A 362 -21.41 -2.14 -12.50
N PRO A 363 -22.46 -2.70 -13.13
CA PRO A 363 -23.83 -2.53 -12.65
C PRO A 363 -24.05 -3.02 -11.20
N ASN A 364 -23.34 -4.07 -10.79
CA ASN A 364 -23.45 -4.66 -9.46
C ASN A 364 -22.40 -4.11 -8.48
N MET A 365 -21.28 -3.61 -9.00
CA MET A 365 -20.15 -3.11 -8.22
C MET A 365 -19.65 -1.77 -8.79
N PRO A 366 -20.45 -0.71 -8.70
CA PRO A 366 -20.14 0.59 -9.33
C PRO A 366 -18.88 1.25 -8.76
N TRP A 367 -18.44 0.83 -7.57
CA TRP A 367 -17.24 1.32 -6.92
C TRP A 367 -15.92 0.84 -7.55
N LEU A 368 -15.95 -0.21 -8.37
CA LEU A 368 -14.75 -0.76 -8.99
C LEU A 368 -14.08 0.22 -9.97
N THR A 369 -14.88 0.89 -10.80
CA THR A 369 -14.38 1.84 -11.82
C THR A 369 -13.66 3.04 -11.21
N PRO A 370 -14.25 3.83 -10.29
CA PRO A 370 -13.54 4.96 -9.68
C PRO A 370 -12.35 4.48 -8.84
N ASN A 371 -12.43 3.31 -8.20
CA ASN A 371 -11.29 2.75 -7.48
C ASN A 371 -10.10 2.46 -8.41
N LEU A 372 -10.34 1.79 -9.54
CA LEU A 372 -9.31 1.48 -10.54
C LEU A 372 -8.64 2.77 -11.06
N ALA A 373 -9.45 3.78 -11.37
CA ALA A 373 -8.97 5.07 -11.88
C ALA A 373 -8.14 5.84 -10.85
N VAL A 374 -8.57 5.86 -9.58
CA VAL A 374 -7.79 6.44 -8.48
C VAL A 374 -6.45 5.73 -8.30
N GLN A 375 -6.41 4.39 -8.37
CA GLN A 375 -5.17 3.65 -8.25
C GLN A 375 -4.22 3.88 -9.44
N ARG A 376 -4.75 4.09 -10.66
CA ARG A 376 -3.96 4.54 -11.82
C ARG A 376 -3.30 5.89 -11.54
N CYS A 377 -4.08 6.89 -11.13
CA CYS A 377 -3.55 8.23 -10.86
C CYS A 377 -2.49 8.20 -9.74
N TRP A 378 -2.72 7.40 -8.70
CA TRP A 378 -1.74 7.14 -7.65
C TRP A 378 -0.43 6.59 -8.22
N ALA A 379 -0.50 5.48 -8.96
CA ALA A 379 0.68 4.80 -9.51
C ALA A 379 1.47 5.71 -10.46
N ASP A 380 0.79 6.43 -11.35
CA ASP A 380 1.38 7.39 -12.28
C ASP A 380 2.14 8.49 -11.51
N SER A 381 1.47 9.13 -10.55
CA SER A 381 2.04 10.25 -9.79
C SER A 381 3.27 9.83 -9.01
N MET A 382 3.22 8.65 -8.37
CA MET A 382 4.33 8.12 -7.59
C MET A 382 5.51 7.74 -8.49
N ALA A 383 5.26 7.11 -9.65
CA ALA A 383 6.32 6.75 -10.60
C ALA A 383 7.06 7.99 -11.12
N MET A 384 6.33 9.04 -11.50
CA MET A 384 6.91 10.29 -11.99
C MET A 384 7.73 11.01 -10.91
N CYS A 385 7.19 11.11 -9.68
CA CYS A 385 7.94 11.73 -8.59
C CYS A 385 9.19 10.92 -8.22
N ALA A 386 9.09 9.58 -8.19
CA ALA A 386 10.21 8.70 -7.90
C ALA A 386 11.30 8.79 -8.98
N ALA A 387 10.91 8.93 -10.26
CA ALA A 387 11.83 9.11 -11.36
C ALA A 387 12.60 10.44 -11.25
N LEU A 388 11.91 11.54 -10.93
CA LEU A 388 12.55 12.84 -10.70
C LEU A 388 13.51 12.80 -9.51
N ARG A 389 13.12 12.15 -8.41
CA ARG A 389 14.03 11.94 -7.28
C ARG A 389 15.24 11.09 -7.69
N ALA A 390 15.04 10.06 -8.52
CA ALA A 390 16.12 9.24 -9.04
C ALA A 390 17.10 10.05 -9.90
N ALA A 391 16.62 11.05 -10.66
CA ALA A 391 17.47 12.00 -11.38
C ALA A 391 18.35 12.86 -10.45
N GLY A 392 18.00 12.96 -9.15
CA GLY A 392 18.77 13.69 -8.14
C GLY A 392 18.47 15.19 -8.08
N ILE A 393 17.38 15.65 -8.71
CA ILE A 393 17.00 17.07 -8.74
C ILE A 393 15.74 17.29 -7.93
N GLU A 394 15.90 17.92 -6.77
CA GLU A 394 14.79 18.29 -5.88
C GLU A 394 14.38 19.76 -6.05
N ASN A 395 15.31 20.61 -6.50
CA ASN A 395 15.04 22.02 -6.72
C ASN A 395 14.35 22.25 -8.08
N VAL A 396 13.07 22.61 -8.05
CA VAL A 396 12.25 22.86 -9.25
C VAL A 396 12.80 24.00 -10.11
N SER A 397 13.48 24.98 -9.52
CA SER A 397 14.12 26.07 -10.29
C SER A 397 15.33 25.60 -11.08
N ALA A 398 15.95 24.49 -10.66
CA ALA A 398 17.09 23.88 -11.32
C ALA A 398 16.69 22.76 -12.30
N MET A 399 15.39 22.42 -12.38
CA MET A 399 14.92 21.36 -13.28
C MET A 399 15.08 21.75 -14.74
N SER A 400 15.48 20.76 -15.55
CA SER A 400 15.47 20.84 -17.00
C SER A 400 14.05 20.92 -17.57
N ALA A 401 13.94 21.16 -18.88
CA ALA A 401 12.64 21.15 -19.56
C ALA A 401 11.95 19.77 -19.44
N THR A 402 12.69 18.69 -19.66
CA THR A 402 12.19 17.31 -19.55
C THR A 402 11.72 16.98 -18.13
N GLN A 403 12.50 17.33 -17.12
CA GLN A 403 12.12 17.12 -15.72
C GLN A 403 10.88 17.93 -15.33
N ARG A 404 10.80 19.19 -15.79
CA ARG A 404 9.61 20.03 -15.58
C ARG A 404 8.37 19.45 -16.28
N GLU A 405 8.53 18.86 -17.45
CA GLU A 405 7.45 18.15 -18.16
C GLU A 405 6.95 16.95 -17.33
N ILE A 406 7.86 16.10 -16.83
CA ILE A 406 7.51 14.97 -15.96
C ILE A 406 6.76 15.44 -14.70
N LEU A 407 7.22 16.53 -14.07
CA LEU A 407 6.56 17.11 -12.90
C LEU A 407 5.16 17.66 -13.23
N GLY A 408 5.01 18.28 -14.41
CA GLY A 408 3.71 18.71 -14.94
C GLY A 408 2.76 17.54 -15.20
N MET A 409 3.26 16.42 -15.71
CA MET A 409 2.48 15.19 -15.87
C MET A 409 2.01 14.63 -14.51
N ALA A 410 2.84 14.68 -13.48
CA ALA A 410 2.47 14.31 -12.11
C ALA A 410 1.35 15.22 -11.57
N LYS A 411 1.50 16.54 -11.70
CA LYS A 411 0.47 17.53 -11.31
C LYS A 411 -0.87 17.24 -12.01
N LYS A 412 -0.86 16.92 -13.31
CA LYS A 412 -2.06 16.56 -14.07
C LYS A 412 -2.73 15.29 -13.55
N SER A 413 -1.94 14.26 -13.23
CA SER A 413 -2.44 12.99 -12.68
C SER A 413 -3.09 13.19 -11.30
N LEU A 414 -2.49 14.02 -10.43
CA LEU A 414 -3.06 14.36 -9.11
C LEU A 414 -4.36 15.18 -9.23
N ARG A 415 -4.46 16.08 -10.20
CA ARG A 415 -5.70 16.81 -10.48
C ARG A 415 -6.80 15.86 -10.96
N GLN A 416 -6.47 14.93 -11.84
CA GLN A 416 -7.39 13.88 -12.28
C GLN A 416 -7.84 12.99 -11.11
N HIS A 417 -6.95 12.64 -10.19
CA HIS A 417 -7.30 11.92 -8.96
C HIS A 417 -8.37 12.66 -8.16
N LEU A 418 -8.18 13.96 -7.91
CA LEU A 418 -9.14 14.80 -7.19
C LEU A 418 -10.49 14.85 -7.90
N ASP A 419 -10.49 14.96 -9.22
CA ASP A 419 -11.72 14.99 -10.03
C ASP A 419 -12.50 13.68 -9.90
N ILE A 420 -11.83 12.53 -10.02
CA ILE A 420 -12.46 11.20 -9.92
C ILE A 420 -13.11 10.98 -8.55
N ILE A 421 -12.41 11.32 -7.45
CA ILE A 421 -12.96 11.09 -6.10
C ILE A 421 -14.13 12.03 -5.78
N LEU A 422 -14.23 13.17 -6.47
CA LEU A 422 -15.29 14.16 -6.30
C LEU A 422 -16.45 14.04 -7.29
N GLU A 423 -16.31 13.27 -8.38
CA GLU A 423 -17.35 13.10 -9.40
C GLU A 423 -18.59 12.41 -8.81
N GLU A 424 -18.42 11.26 -8.18
CA GLU A 424 -19.46 10.56 -7.42
C GLU A 424 -18.99 10.19 -6.00
N PRO A 425 -18.93 11.16 -5.07
CA PRO A 425 -18.36 10.96 -3.72
C PRO A 425 -19.05 9.83 -2.94
N ARG A 426 -20.33 9.59 -3.22
CA ARG A 426 -21.11 8.52 -2.56
C ARG A 426 -20.65 7.12 -2.94
N VAL A 427 -20.07 6.95 -4.12
CA VAL A 427 -19.58 5.66 -4.63
C VAL A 427 -18.18 5.36 -4.11
N TYR A 428 -17.30 6.37 -4.09
CA TYR A 428 -15.92 6.23 -3.63
C TYR A 428 -15.71 6.73 -2.19
N LEU A 429 -15.77 8.05 -1.95
CA LEU A 429 -15.42 8.65 -0.65
C LEU A 429 -16.31 8.15 0.51
N ARG A 430 -17.61 7.95 0.33
CA ARG A 430 -18.43 7.41 1.44
C ARG A 430 -18.00 6.00 1.88
N SER A 431 -17.37 5.24 0.98
CA SER A 431 -16.88 3.90 1.29
C SER A 431 -15.59 3.91 2.12
N ILE A 432 -14.83 5.02 2.14
CA ILE A 432 -13.57 5.08 2.90
C ILE A 432 -13.77 5.01 4.41
N ARG A 433 -15.01 5.12 4.91
CA ARG A 433 -15.38 4.83 6.30
C ARG A 433 -14.96 3.43 6.77
N TYR A 434 -14.90 2.48 5.83
CA TYR A 434 -14.47 1.11 6.07
C TYR A 434 -12.99 0.91 5.76
N ALA A 435 -12.31 1.93 5.25
CA ALA A 435 -10.96 1.79 4.76
C ALA A 435 -9.93 1.74 5.89
N MET A 436 -8.79 1.16 5.55
CA MET A 436 -7.54 1.33 6.27
C MET A 436 -7.14 2.81 6.27
N ASP A 437 -6.45 3.24 7.32
CA ASP A 437 -5.87 4.58 7.46
C ASP A 437 -4.99 4.99 6.26
N PHE A 438 -4.28 4.06 5.64
CA PHE A 438 -3.49 4.32 4.44
C PHE A 438 -4.31 4.86 3.26
N VAL A 439 -5.59 4.48 3.14
CA VAL A 439 -6.46 5.01 2.08
C VAL A 439 -6.85 6.46 2.37
N TRP A 440 -7.08 6.80 3.65
CA TRP A 440 -7.30 8.18 4.07
C TRP A 440 -6.09 9.05 3.77
N ALA A 441 -4.92 8.54 4.11
CA ALA A 441 -3.66 9.20 3.82
C ALA A 441 -3.42 9.44 2.34
N LYS A 442 -3.64 8.45 1.48
CA LYS A 442 -3.49 8.60 0.03
C LYS A 442 -4.34 9.74 -0.52
N ASN A 443 -5.60 9.85 -0.07
CA ASN A 443 -6.48 10.93 -0.49
C ASN A 443 -6.00 12.31 -0.02
N ALA A 444 -5.61 12.42 1.26
CA ALA A 444 -5.05 13.66 1.81
C ALA A 444 -3.74 14.04 1.09
N PHE A 445 -2.83 13.09 0.97
CA PHE A 445 -1.53 13.23 0.32
C PHE A 445 -1.65 13.73 -1.12
N CYS A 446 -2.46 13.06 -1.95
CA CYS A 446 -2.62 13.45 -3.35
C CYS A 446 -3.05 14.91 -3.48
N TYR A 447 -3.96 15.35 -2.60
CA TYR A 447 -4.41 16.73 -2.58
C TYR A 447 -3.32 17.70 -2.10
N LEU A 448 -2.63 17.38 -1.00
CA LEU A 448 -1.51 18.17 -0.49
C LEU A 448 -0.40 18.35 -1.51
N LEU A 449 0.00 17.25 -2.18
CA LEU A 449 1.00 17.29 -3.24
C LEU A 449 0.50 18.12 -4.42
N LEU A 450 -0.79 18.02 -4.79
CA LEU A 450 -1.36 18.86 -5.84
C LEU A 450 -1.29 20.36 -5.49
N LEU A 451 -1.58 20.74 -4.24
CA LEU A 451 -1.41 22.12 -3.77
C LEU A 451 0.06 22.55 -3.89
N LYS A 452 0.99 21.72 -3.41
CA LYS A 452 2.43 21.99 -3.48
C LYS A 452 2.90 22.19 -4.92
N LEU A 453 2.55 21.28 -5.83
CA LEU A 453 2.91 21.39 -7.24
C LEU A 453 2.22 22.55 -7.96
N SER A 454 1.07 23.02 -7.48
CA SER A 454 0.40 24.20 -8.03
C SER A 454 1.11 25.50 -7.65
N ILE A 455 1.82 25.53 -6.52
CA ILE A 455 2.73 26.64 -6.15
C ILE A 455 4.04 26.54 -6.96
N LEU A 456 4.65 25.35 -6.99
CA LEU A 456 5.97 25.14 -7.61
C LEU A 456 5.94 25.23 -9.14
N LEU A 457 4.82 24.87 -9.77
CA LEU A 457 4.58 24.98 -11.20
C LEU A 457 3.26 25.71 -11.44
N PRO A 458 3.24 27.06 -11.40
CA PRO A 458 2.06 27.84 -11.73
C PRO A 458 1.54 27.52 -13.13
N ASP A 459 0.22 27.48 -13.31
CA ASP A 459 -0.40 27.28 -14.63
C ASP A 459 -0.37 28.64 -15.39
N ASP A 460 -0.05 28.64 -16.70
CA ASP A 460 0.09 29.88 -17.51
C ASP A 460 -1.24 30.66 -17.69
N ASP A 461 -2.39 30.01 -17.46
CA ASP A 461 -3.72 30.61 -17.59
C ASP A 461 -4.12 31.37 -16.32
N ARG A 462 -4.67 32.60 -16.50
CA ARG A 462 -5.24 33.50 -15.47
C ARG A 462 -5.36 32.87 -14.07
N GLU A 463 -4.23 32.91 -13.34
CA GLU A 463 -3.91 32.13 -12.13
C GLU A 463 -5.01 32.11 -11.05
N GLY A 464 -5.85 33.14 -10.99
CA GLY A 464 -6.93 33.24 -10.00
C GLY A 464 -8.01 32.15 -10.16
N SER A 465 -8.47 31.87 -11.39
CA SER A 465 -9.63 30.97 -11.58
C SER A 465 -9.31 29.51 -11.26
N THR A 466 -8.11 29.05 -11.59
CA THR A 466 -7.72 27.64 -11.39
C THR A 466 -7.43 27.35 -9.92
N ASN A 467 -6.79 28.29 -9.21
CA ASN A 467 -6.49 28.16 -7.79
C ASN A 467 -7.75 28.25 -6.93
N ASP A 468 -8.69 29.14 -7.27
CA ASP A 468 -9.98 29.24 -6.58
C ASP A 468 -10.80 27.94 -6.73
N GLN A 469 -10.80 27.33 -7.93
CA GLN A 469 -11.42 26.02 -8.15
C GLN A 469 -10.76 24.91 -7.32
N LEU A 470 -9.43 24.94 -7.17
CA LEU A 470 -8.70 23.95 -6.39
C LEU A 470 -8.99 24.05 -4.88
N ILE A 471 -9.15 25.28 -4.38
CA ILE A 471 -9.60 25.55 -3.01
C ILE A 471 -11.02 25.02 -2.80
N GLU A 472 -11.93 25.30 -3.73
CA GLU A 472 -13.32 24.85 -3.63
C GLU A 472 -13.44 23.32 -3.65
N LYS A 473 -12.73 22.66 -4.57
CA LYS A 473 -12.64 21.19 -4.58
C LYS A 473 -12.03 20.63 -3.30
N GLY A 474 -11.05 21.33 -2.71
CA GLY A 474 -10.51 21.00 -1.40
C GLY A 474 -11.55 21.01 -0.29
N ARG A 475 -12.40 22.04 -0.25
CA ARG A 475 -13.50 22.12 0.72
C ARG A 475 -14.52 21.01 0.52
N MET A 476 -14.87 20.68 -0.73
CA MET A 476 -15.72 19.52 -1.04
C MET A 476 -15.11 18.22 -0.54
N LEU A 477 -13.80 18.01 -0.77
CA LEU A 477 -13.08 16.84 -0.29
C LEU A 477 -13.16 16.72 1.24
N VAL A 478 -12.89 17.81 1.97
CA VAL A 478 -13.00 17.85 3.43
C VAL A 478 -14.40 17.50 3.90
N ASP A 479 -15.44 18.06 3.28
CA ASP A 479 -16.83 17.79 3.66
C ASP A 479 -17.20 16.32 3.44
N GLU A 480 -16.87 15.74 2.27
CA GLU A 480 -17.17 14.35 1.95
C GLU A 480 -16.35 13.35 2.79
N MET A 481 -15.06 13.61 3.03
CA MET A 481 -14.25 12.81 3.96
C MET A 481 -14.77 12.93 5.40
N SER A 482 -15.24 14.12 5.82
CA SER A 482 -15.83 14.31 7.15
C SER A 482 -17.12 13.50 7.31
N LYS A 483 -17.97 13.45 6.28
CA LYS A 483 -19.17 12.59 6.24
C LYS A 483 -18.82 11.11 6.28
N ALA A 484 -17.78 10.69 5.57
CA ALA A 484 -17.28 9.31 5.63
C ALA A 484 -16.77 8.96 7.03
N GLY A 485 -16.14 9.91 7.73
CA GLY A 485 -15.71 9.77 9.12
C GLY A 485 -16.86 9.76 10.14
N GLY A 486 -18.11 9.90 9.70
CA GLY A 486 -19.31 9.90 10.54
C GLY A 486 -19.85 11.29 10.92
N GLY A 487 -19.19 12.38 10.50
CA GLY A 487 -19.55 13.76 10.82
C GLY A 487 -19.20 14.20 12.26
N LEU A 488 -19.30 15.50 12.52
CA LEU A 488 -18.95 16.19 13.78
C LEU A 488 -19.91 15.90 14.96
N ARG A 489 -20.68 14.81 14.91
CA ARG A 489 -21.63 14.44 15.95
C ARG A 489 -21.04 13.26 16.74
N ASP A 490 -20.59 13.60 17.93
CA ASP A 490 -20.15 12.76 19.05
C ASP A 490 -18.64 12.45 19.14
N GLY A 491 -18.06 12.87 20.27
CA GLY A 491 -16.63 13.14 20.50
C GLY A 491 -15.73 11.93 20.73
N THR A 492 -15.97 10.82 20.05
CA THR A 492 -15.12 9.62 20.14
C THR A 492 -15.06 8.91 18.78
N ARG A 493 -14.16 9.34 17.88
CA ARG A 493 -13.99 8.74 16.53
C ARG A 493 -12.54 8.80 16.05
N ASN A 494 -12.14 7.80 15.25
CA ASN A 494 -10.75 7.49 14.81
C ASN A 494 -9.82 8.71 14.73
N ASN A 495 -8.91 8.83 15.71
CA ASN A 495 -7.93 9.92 15.80
C ASN A 495 -7.20 10.14 14.47
N THR A 496 -6.65 9.08 13.86
CA THR A 496 -5.87 9.18 12.60
C THR A 496 -6.66 9.78 11.42
N ASN A 497 -7.95 9.46 11.28
CA ASN A 497 -8.77 10.02 10.19
C ASN A 497 -9.07 11.50 10.44
N GLY A 498 -9.27 11.89 11.70
CA GLY A 498 -9.40 13.27 12.13
C GLY A 498 -8.15 14.09 11.84
N LEU A 499 -6.96 13.51 12.07
CA LEU A 499 -5.68 14.14 11.75
C LEU A 499 -5.54 14.40 10.24
N TYR A 500 -5.84 13.44 9.36
CA TYR A 500 -5.81 13.68 7.90
C TYR A 500 -6.80 14.75 7.45
N LEU A 501 -8.01 14.77 8.03
CA LEU A 501 -8.99 15.82 7.77
C LEU A 501 -8.50 17.21 8.18
N HIS A 502 -7.89 17.30 9.37
CA HIS A 502 -7.31 18.53 9.86
C HIS A 502 -6.15 19.00 8.98
N LEU A 503 -5.26 18.08 8.61
CA LEU A 503 -4.13 18.33 7.71
C LEU A 503 -4.58 18.93 6.37
N VAL A 504 -5.64 18.38 5.76
CA VAL A 504 -6.21 18.92 4.51
C VAL A 504 -6.79 20.32 4.73
N ARG A 505 -7.54 20.57 5.82
CA ARG A 505 -8.10 21.90 6.14
C ARG A 505 -6.99 22.95 6.28
N LEU A 506 -5.98 22.65 7.09
CA LEU A 506 -4.85 23.53 7.32
C LEU A 506 -4.09 23.83 6.02
N SER A 507 -3.93 22.83 5.15
CA SER A 507 -3.29 22.99 3.85
C SER A 507 -4.08 23.90 2.91
N ILE A 508 -5.42 23.84 2.93
CA ILE A 508 -6.29 24.74 2.15
C ILE A 508 -6.13 26.18 2.63
N ASP A 509 -6.13 26.41 3.94
CA ASP A 509 -6.04 27.75 4.52
C ASP A 509 -4.68 28.39 4.18
N LYS A 510 -3.59 27.66 4.41
CA LYS A 510 -2.24 28.12 4.10
C LYS A 510 -2.04 28.36 2.59
N PHE A 511 -2.52 27.46 1.74
CA PHE A 511 -2.51 27.66 0.28
C PHE A 511 -3.30 28.91 -0.14
N SER A 512 -4.50 29.11 0.41
CA SER A 512 -5.34 30.28 0.13
C SER A 512 -4.63 31.59 0.52
N HIS A 513 -3.92 31.60 1.64
CA HIS A 513 -3.12 32.75 2.06
C HIS A 513 -1.93 33.00 1.13
N ALA A 514 -1.20 31.95 0.72
CA ALA A 514 -0.07 32.06 -0.19
C ALA A 514 -0.47 32.67 -1.55
N ILE A 515 -1.55 32.17 -2.16
CA ILE A 515 -2.04 32.68 -3.46
C ILE A 515 -2.50 34.13 -3.37
N ARG A 516 -3.15 34.54 -2.27
CA ARG A 516 -3.54 35.94 -2.03
C ARG A 516 -2.32 36.86 -1.88
N ALA A 517 -1.30 36.41 -1.15
CA ALA A 517 -0.06 37.17 -0.96
C ALA A 517 0.67 37.37 -2.30
N GLN A 518 0.75 36.33 -3.14
CA GLN A 518 1.33 36.39 -4.48
C GLN A 518 0.58 37.38 -5.39
N SER A 519 -0.76 37.32 -5.38
CA SER A 519 -1.62 38.24 -6.14
C SER A 519 -1.43 39.70 -5.71
N GLN A 520 -1.27 39.97 -4.41
CA GLN A 520 -1.04 41.32 -3.88
C GLN A 520 0.36 41.85 -4.23
N ARG A 521 1.39 41.00 -4.24
CA ARG A 521 2.75 41.39 -4.65
C ARG A 521 2.84 41.69 -6.14
N GLY A 522 2.21 40.89 -7.00
CA GLY A 522 2.12 41.17 -8.43
C GLY A 522 1.49 42.54 -8.71
N ARG A 523 0.42 42.88 -7.97
CA ARG A 523 -0.27 44.17 -8.08
C ARG A 523 0.58 45.36 -7.60
N ARG A 524 1.30 45.21 -6.49
CA ARG A 524 2.23 46.24 -5.99
C ARG A 524 3.42 46.45 -6.93
N SER A 525 3.94 45.40 -7.56
CA SER A 525 5.03 45.51 -8.55
C SER A 525 4.58 46.28 -9.80
N MET A 526 3.35 46.03 -10.28
CA MET A 526 2.73 46.79 -11.38
C MET A 526 2.47 48.25 -11.03
N GLU A 527 1.95 48.54 -9.83
CA GLU A 527 1.72 49.92 -9.36
C GLU A 527 3.04 50.69 -9.18
N SER A 528 4.12 50.02 -8.75
CA SER A 528 5.46 50.60 -8.62
C SER A 528 6.11 50.91 -9.97
N GLN A 529 5.80 50.15 -11.03
CA GLN A 529 6.26 50.43 -12.39
C GLN A 529 5.41 51.50 -13.11
N ALA A 530 4.13 51.65 -12.75
CA ALA A 530 3.24 52.65 -13.35
C ALA A 530 3.49 54.10 -12.85
N HIS A 531 4.30 54.31 -11.82
CA HIS A 531 4.64 55.64 -11.28
C HIS A 531 6.05 56.15 -11.63
N ASN A 532 6.77 55.49 -12.54
CA ASN A 532 8.01 56.04 -13.11
C ASN A 532 7.75 56.82 -14.40
N VAL A 533 7.06 57.97 -14.28
CA VAL A 533 7.16 59.05 -15.26
C VAL A 533 8.25 60.01 -14.77
N PRO A 534 9.27 60.35 -15.56
CA PRO A 534 10.32 61.26 -15.10
C PRO A 534 9.81 62.69 -15.18
N GLU A 535 9.20 63.20 -14.10
CA GLU A 535 9.06 64.65 -13.95
C GLU A 535 10.40 65.26 -13.55
N ARG A 536 10.96 66.03 -14.49
CA ARG A 536 12.10 66.91 -14.29
C ARG A 536 11.82 67.89 -13.15
N GLY A 537 12.58 67.69 -12.07
CA GLY A 537 13.06 68.63 -11.06
C GLY A 537 12.38 69.99 -10.87
N ASN A 538 12.05 70.28 -9.62
CA ASN A 538 12.67 71.42 -8.94
C ASN A 538 12.77 71.19 -7.44
N GLY A 539 13.84 71.70 -6.84
CA GLY A 539 14.27 71.41 -5.47
C GLY A 539 13.39 71.98 -4.36
N GLY A 540 13.50 71.38 -3.18
CA GLY A 540 12.89 71.87 -1.95
C GLY A 540 13.30 71.01 -0.76
N VAL A 541 14.35 71.46 -0.07
CA VAL A 541 14.73 70.99 1.27
C VAL A 541 13.64 71.37 2.27
N THR A 542 13.08 70.40 2.99
CA THR A 542 12.64 70.60 4.39
C THR A 542 12.59 69.28 5.16
N ARG A 543 12.99 69.39 6.42
CA ARG A 543 13.15 68.37 7.45
C ARG A 543 11.86 68.17 8.25
N ASP A 544 11.79 66.99 8.88
CA ASP A 544 11.01 66.62 10.07
C ASP A 544 9.53 66.23 9.89
N GLY A 545 9.26 64.94 10.14
CA GLY A 545 7.92 64.36 10.28
C GLY A 545 8.01 62.90 10.73
N ARG A 546 7.92 62.69 12.06
CA ARG A 546 7.88 61.38 12.73
C ARG A 546 6.87 60.44 12.08
N GLY A 547 7.32 59.24 11.71
CA GLY A 547 6.47 58.09 11.35
C GLY A 547 7.12 56.83 11.89
N SER A 548 6.49 56.22 12.88
CA SER A 548 6.84 54.95 13.50
C SER A 548 7.05 53.86 12.44
N GLY A 549 8.27 53.35 12.33
CA GLY A 549 8.55 52.08 11.66
C GLY A 549 7.94 50.95 12.47
N GLN A 550 6.72 50.58 12.14
CA GLN A 550 6.15 49.30 12.54
C GLN A 550 6.66 48.27 11.52
N GLU A 551 7.86 47.76 11.77
CA GLU A 551 8.24 46.44 11.26
C GLU A 551 7.17 45.46 11.75
N GLY A 552 6.43 44.87 10.82
CA GLY A 552 5.47 43.82 11.09
C GLY A 552 6.19 42.54 11.53
N GLY A 553 6.78 42.58 12.71
CA GLY A 553 7.16 41.39 13.46
C GLY A 553 5.88 40.67 13.86
N TRP A 554 5.82 39.39 13.51
CA TRP A 554 4.84 38.44 14.03
C TRP A 554 4.74 38.60 15.55
N PRO A 555 3.53 38.58 16.15
CA PRO A 555 3.46 38.24 17.56
C PRO A 555 4.04 36.83 17.73
N PRO A 556 4.75 36.54 18.82
CA PRO A 556 5.21 35.18 19.10
C PRO A 556 3.95 34.32 19.26
N ASP A 557 3.64 33.55 18.22
CA ASP A 557 2.39 32.81 18.09
C ASP A 557 2.51 31.53 18.92
N GLU A 558 1.68 31.40 19.95
CA GLU A 558 1.45 30.18 20.75
C GLU A 558 1.03 28.98 19.87
N ASN A 559 0.80 29.20 18.56
CA ASN A 559 0.49 28.20 17.53
C ASN A 559 1.67 27.35 17.06
N GLN A 560 2.92 27.75 17.26
CA GLN A 560 4.08 26.95 16.79
C GLN A 560 4.21 25.64 17.56
N THR A 561 3.93 25.66 18.87
CA THR A 561 3.93 24.48 19.74
C THR A 561 2.71 23.58 19.51
N GLU A 562 1.62 24.12 18.97
CA GLU A 562 0.48 23.33 18.53
C GLU A 562 0.80 22.60 17.21
N LEU A 563 1.41 23.27 16.23
CA LEU A 563 1.69 22.72 14.88
C LEU A 563 2.55 21.44 14.88
N GLU A 564 3.45 21.30 15.85
CA GLU A 564 4.35 20.14 16.04
C GLU A 564 3.61 18.82 16.35
N SER A 565 2.33 18.88 16.74
CA SER A 565 1.58 17.72 17.27
C SER A 565 0.58 17.05 16.30
N PHE A 566 0.47 17.50 15.04
CA PHE A 566 -0.74 17.22 14.25
C PHE A 566 -0.57 16.46 12.91
N VAL A 567 0.63 16.12 12.47
CA VAL A 567 0.81 15.24 11.31
C VAL A 567 0.83 13.79 11.80
N PRO A 568 0.01 12.87 11.24
CA PRO A 568 0.03 11.46 11.65
C PRO A 568 1.42 10.86 11.57
N GLU A 569 1.87 10.18 12.63
CA GLU A 569 3.18 9.51 12.68
C GLU A 569 3.44 8.61 11.46
N GLN A 570 2.39 7.92 10.97
CA GLN A 570 2.50 7.06 9.78
C GLN A 570 2.90 7.84 8.52
N PHE A 571 2.43 9.09 8.40
CA PHE A 571 2.76 9.97 7.29
C PHE A 571 4.22 10.43 7.31
N VAL A 572 4.84 10.45 8.49
CA VAL A 572 6.21 10.96 8.73
C VAL A 572 7.23 9.82 8.74
N PHE A 573 6.92 8.69 9.38
CA PHE A 573 7.88 7.62 9.67
C PHE A 573 7.67 6.33 8.86
N GLU A 574 6.45 6.07 8.39
CA GLU A 574 6.16 4.81 7.68
C GLU A 574 6.19 4.98 6.16
N TRP A 575 5.96 6.18 5.63
CA TRP A 575 5.81 6.39 4.19
C TRP A 575 6.87 7.32 3.62
N ASP A 576 7.40 6.90 2.48
CA ASP A 576 8.28 7.70 1.63
C ASP A 576 7.49 8.23 0.44
N PHE A 577 7.10 9.49 0.51
CA PHE A 577 6.39 10.16 -0.58
C PHE A 577 7.36 10.95 -1.46
N PRO A 578 7.69 10.46 -2.68
CA PRO A 578 8.73 11.05 -3.51
C PRO A 578 8.50 12.49 -3.95
N GLY A 579 7.25 12.97 -3.93
CA GLY A 579 6.92 14.33 -4.32
C GLY A 579 7.11 15.39 -3.23
N LEU A 580 7.29 15.00 -1.96
CA LEU A 580 7.40 15.97 -0.87
C LEU A 580 8.75 16.63 -0.76
N THR A 581 9.82 16.02 -1.29
CA THR A 581 11.17 16.59 -1.20
C THR A 581 11.41 17.70 -2.22
N PHE A 582 10.51 17.93 -3.18
CA PHE A 582 10.66 19.02 -4.14
C PHE A 582 10.54 20.39 -3.46
N PHE A 583 11.43 21.33 -3.80
CA PHE A 583 11.42 22.70 -3.28
C PHE A 583 11.83 23.70 -4.37
N SER A 584 11.68 24.99 -4.10
CA SER A 584 12.32 26.08 -4.85
C SER A 584 13.27 26.85 -3.92
N SER A 585 14.34 27.45 -4.46
CA SER A 585 15.39 28.26 -3.78
C SER A 585 15.01 28.91 -2.42
N PRO A 586 15.94 29.06 -1.45
CA PRO A 586 15.67 29.21 0.00
C PRO A 586 14.86 30.45 0.44
N THR A 587 14.46 31.32 -0.48
CA THR A 587 13.86 32.61 -0.18
C THR A 587 12.36 32.71 -0.47
N HIS A 588 11.63 31.68 -0.92
CA HIS A 588 10.19 31.83 -1.20
C HIS A 588 9.25 30.60 -1.00
N GLU A 589 8.12 30.89 -0.34
CA GLU A 589 6.71 30.43 -0.50
C GLU A 589 6.26 28.97 -0.34
N THR A 590 7.11 27.93 -0.37
CA THR A 590 6.73 26.57 0.13
C THR A 590 7.14 26.29 1.56
N GLY A 591 7.90 27.22 2.17
CA GLY A 591 8.44 27.08 3.52
C GLY A 591 7.39 26.71 4.56
N TRP A 592 6.15 27.17 4.44
CA TRP A 592 5.09 26.80 5.39
C TRP A 592 4.69 25.32 5.34
N LEU A 593 4.81 24.67 4.17
CA LEU A 593 4.45 23.27 3.96
C LEU A 593 5.64 22.40 4.32
N ASP A 594 6.85 22.85 4.00
CA ASP A 594 8.08 22.22 4.45
C ASP A 594 8.25 22.38 5.98
N GLU A 595 7.83 23.48 6.60
CA GLU A 595 7.73 23.70 8.06
C GLU A 595 6.57 22.91 8.69
N LEU A 596 5.44 22.76 7.99
CA LEU A 596 4.34 21.92 8.46
C LEU A 596 4.74 20.45 8.48
N LEU A 597 5.57 20.02 7.52
CA LEU A 597 6.16 18.69 7.50
C LEU A 597 7.35 18.59 8.47
N ALA A 598 8.24 19.58 8.53
CA ALA A 598 9.43 19.63 9.40
C ALA A 598 9.10 19.74 10.89
N GLY A 599 8.10 20.54 11.27
CA GLY A 599 7.61 20.61 12.66
C GLY A 599 7.07 19.26 13.13
N ALA A 600 6.59 18.41 12.23
CA ALA A 600 6.23 17.03 12.55
C ALA A 600 7.43 16.08 12.68
N PHE A 601 8.57 16.41 12.04
CA PHE A 601 9.82 15.67 12.21
C PHE A 601 10.54 16.04 13.53
N ASP A 602 10.43 17.30 14.01
CA ASP A 602 11.14 17.81 15.20
C ASP A 602 10.43 17.47 16.55
N GLY A 603 9.09 17.41 16.56
CA GLY A 603 8.30 17.06 17.75
C GLY A 603 8.49 15.62 18.26
N ALA A 604 9.13 14.75 17.47
CA ALA A 604 9.31 13.33 17.77
C ALA A 604 10.49 13.02 18.71
N GLU A 605 11.48 13.93 18.84
CA GLU A 605 12.60 13.69 19.77
C GLU A 605 12.16 13.73 21.25
N ASN A 606 11.06 14.44 21.56
CA ASN A 606 10.53 14.54 22.93
C ASN A 606 9.65 13.36 23.36
N PHE A 607 9.24 12.47 22.44
CA PHE A 607 8.35 11.35 22.76
C PHE A 607 9.08 10.06 23.19
N TYR A 608 10.40 10.00 23.03
CA TYR A 608 11.24 8.89 23.52
C TYR A 608 11.24 8.73 25.06
N SER A 609 10.58 9.62 25.81
CA SER A 609 10.52 9.59 27.27
C SER A 609 9.32 8.82 27.87
N LEU A 610 8.30 8.45 27.08
CA LEU A 610 7.11 7.77 27.60
C LEU A 610 6.99 6.35 27.05
N GLY A 611 7.48 5.37 27.83
CA GLY A 611 6.94 4.01 27.74
C GLY A 611 7.87 2.82 27.94
N TRP A 612 9.09 2.97 28.44
CA TRP A 612 9.88 1.84 28.95
C TRP A 612 10.59 2.23 30.25
N ALA A 613 9.83 2.30 31.34
CA ALA A 613 10.44 2.24 32.67
C ALA A 613 10.81 0.77 32.93
N PRO A 614 12.10 0.43 33.13
CA PRO A 614 12.46 -0.88 33.63
C PRO A 614 11.94 -0.97 35.07
N MET A 615 11.14 -1.99 35.36
CA MET A 615 10.85 -2.32 36.76
C MET A 615 12.16 -2.80 37.40
N ASP A 616 12.68 -2.00 38.34
CA ASP A 616 13.74 -2.41 39.26
C ASP A 616 13.26 -3.60 40.11
N LEU A 617 13.73 -4.79 39.77
CA LEU A 617 13.68 -5.96 40.65
C LEU A 617 14.93 -5.93 41.54
N ASN A 618 14.84 -5.20 42.65
CA ASN A 618 15.76 -5.40 43.77
C ASN A 618 15.45 -6.75 44.42
N LEU A 619 16.37 -7.70 44.24
CA LEU A 619 16.46 -8.94 45.00
C LEU A 619 17.08 -8.66 46.38
N SER A 620 16.31 -8.93 47.43
CA SER A 620 16.81 -9.43 48.70
C SER A 620 15.94 -10.60 49.14
#